data_AF-A0A427AH69-F1
#
_entry.id   AF-A0A427AH69-F1
#
_cell.length_a   1.000
_cell.length_b   1.000
_cell.length_c   1.000
_cell.angle_alpha   90.00
_cell.angle_beta   90.00
_cell.angle_gamma   90.00
#
_symmetry.space_group_name_H-M   'P 1'
#
loop_
_entity.id
_entity.type
_entity.pdbx_description
1 polymer ?
#
loop_
_entity_poly.entity_id
_entity_poly.type
_entity_poly.pdbx_seq_one_letter_code
_entity_poly.pdbx_strand_id
1 'polypeptide(L)' 'MAKHLISAIAAVLAVACLLPALALALRDVAARKPGFVVQGRVLCDTCRAGLETLVSTYIKGERLFP' A
#
# COMPACT_ATOMS: atom_id res chain seq x y z
N MET A 1 -24.52 37.42 -25.09
CA MET A 1 -24.81 36.60 -23.88
C MET A 1 -24.71 35.09 -24.10
N ALA A 2 -25.30 34.50 -25.15
CA ALA A 2 -25.29 33.04 -25.37
C ALA A 2 -23.89 32.40 -25.49
N LYS A 3 -22.92 33.10 -26.10
CA LYS A 3 -21.53 32.61 -26.28
C LYS A 3 -20.79 32.41 -24.96
N HIS A 4 -21.01 33.30 -23.99
CA HIS A 4 -20.42 33.19 -22.65
C HIS A 4 -21.09 32.09 -21.82
N LEU A 5 -22.39 31.86 -22.02
CA LEU A 5 -23.13 30.79 -21.37
C LEU A 5 -22.66 29.40 -21.83
N ILE A 6 -22.45 29.21 -23.14
CA ILE A 6 -21.95 27.94 -23.70
C ILE A 6 -20.54 27.64 -23.21
N SER A 7 -19.66 28.66 -23.16
CA SER A 7 -18.30 28.50 -22.64
C SER A 7 -18.28 28.12 -21.15
N ALA A 8 -19.18 28.70 -20.34
CA ALA A 8 -19.30 28.37 -18.93
C ALA A 8 -19.78 26.92 -18.73
N ILE A 9 -20.77 26.48 -19.51
CA ILE A 9 -21.28 25.10 -19.46
C ILE A 9 -20.18 24.11 -19.88
N ALA A 10 -19.42 24.41 -20.94
CA ALA A 10 -18.30 23.57 -21.37
C ALA A 10 -17.20 23.46 -20.31
N ALA A 11 -16.87 24.58 -19.64
CA ALA A 11 -15.90 24.59 -18.56
C ALA A 11 -16.38 23.76 -17.35
N VAL A 12 -17.64 23.90 -16.95
CA VAL A 12 -18.22 23.10 -15.86
C VAL A 12 -18.21 21.61 -16.19
N LEU A 13 -18.56 21.24 -17.42
CA LEU A 13 -18.54 19.84 -17.86
C LEU A 13 -17.12 19.27 -17.87
N ALA A 14 -16.14 20.03 -18.36
CA ALA A 14 -14.74 19.63 -18.35
C ALA A 14 -14.23 19.42 -16.92
N VAL A 15 -14.53 20.35 -16.00
CA VAL A 15 -14.16 20.24 -14.58
C VAL A 15 -14.83 19.01 -13.95
N ALA A 16 -16.13 18.80 -14.19
CA ALA A 16 -16.88 17.66 -13.65
C ALA A 16 -16.34 16.30 -14.13
N CYS A 17 -15.81 16.21 -15.35
CA CYS A 17 -15.23 14.98 -15.88
C CYS A 17 -13.76 14.77 -15.48
N LEU A 18 -12.96 15.85 -15.45
CA LEU A 18 -11.51 15.74 -15.23
C LEU A 18 -11.13 15.57 -13.75
N LEU A 19 -11.87 16.19 -12.82
CA LEU A 19 -11.61 16.04 -11.38
C LEU A 19 -11.70 14.59 -10.88
N PRO A 20 -12.79 13.84 -11.12
CA PRO A 20 -12.90 12.47 -10.62
C PRO A 20 -11.88 11.53 -11.28
N ALA A 21 -11.55 11.73 -12.57
CA ALA A 21 -10.53 10.95 -13.27
C ALA A 21 -9.14 11.15 -12.65
N LEU A 22 -8.78 12.40 -12.35
CA LEU A 22 -7.51 12.72 -11.67
C LEU A 22 -7.49 12.18 -10.23
N ALA A 23 -8.62 12.26 -9.52
CA ALA A 23 -8.74 11.73 -8.17
C ALA A 23 -8.52 10.21 -8.15
N LEU A 24 -9.12 9.44 -9.06
CA LEU A 24 -8.90 8.00 -9.16
C LEU A 24 -7.43 7.66 -9.47
N ALA A 25 -6.83 8.32 -10.45
CA ALA A 25 -5.44 8.07 -10.83
C ALA A 25 -4.46 8.34 -9.67
N LEU A 26 -4.71 9.37 -8.86
CA LEU A 26 -3.90 9.66 -7.68
C LEU A 26 -4.10 8.64 -6.56
N ARG A 27 -5.28 8.02 -6.46
CA ARG A 27 -5.54 6.98 -5.46
C ARG A 27 -4.74 5.72 -5.73
N ASP A 28 -4.58 5.28 -6.98
CA ASP A 28 -3.74 4.11 -7.30
C ASP A 28 -2.27 4.33 -6.92
N VAL A 29 -1.75 5.54 -7.15
CA VAL A 29 -0.38 5.92 -6.77
C VAL A 29 -0.23 6.00 -5.26
N ALA A 30 -1.23 6.50 -4.52
CA ALA A 30 -1.20 6.62 -3.06
C ALA A 30 -1.55 5.31 -2.32
N ALA A 31 -2.33 4.42 -2.95
CA ALA A 31 -2.73 3.11 -2.42
C ALA A 31 -1.62 2.06 -2.58
N ARG A 32 -0.63 2.32 -3.45
CA ARG A 32 0.69 1.66 -3.50
C ARG A 32 1.54 1.97 -2.26
N LYS A 33 0.95 1.98 -1.05
CA LYS A 33 1.73 1.87 0.17
C LYS A 33 2.49 0.54 0.09
N PRO A 34 3.82 0.53 0.30
CA PRO A 34 4.53 -0.74 0.44
C PRO A 34 3.80 -1.53 1.52
N GLY A 35 3.45 -2.78 1.21
CA GLY A 35 2.73 -3.64 2.14
C GLY A 35 3.40 -3.65 3.51
N PHE A 36 2.61 -3.86 4.56
CA PHE A 36 3.16 -3.92 5.91
C PHE A 36 4.17 -5.09 6.00
N VAL A 37 5.44 -4.76 6.27
CA VAL A 37 6.49 -5.78 6.41
C VAL A 37 6.50 -6.27 7.85
N VAL A 38 5.97 -7.48 8.06
CA VAL A 38 6.09 -8.19 9.33
C VAL A 38 7.50 -8.79 9.40
N GLN A 39 8.33 -8.33 10.33
CA GLN A 39 9.63 -8.95 10.61
C GLN A 39 9.46 -10.02 11.67
N GLY A 40 9.51 -11.29 11.25
CA GLY A 40 9.64 -12.45 12.14
C GLY A 40 11.07 -12.99 12.13
N ARG A 41 11.51 -13.60 13.24
CA ARG A 41 12.72 -14.42 13.28
C ARG A 41 12.31 -15.87 13.46
N VAL A 42 13.04 -16.78 12.81
CA VAL A 42 12.91 -18.22 13.04
C VAL A 42 14.03 -18.66 13.96
N LEU A 43 13.65 -19.30 15.07
CA LEU A 43 14.57 -19.82 16.05
C LEU A 43 14.66 -21.35 15.91
N CYS A 44 15.87 -21.88 15.86
CA CYS A 44 16.11 -23.30 16.07
C CYS A 44 16.08 -23.55 17.58
N ASP A 45 14.96 -24.10 18.05
CA ASP A 45 14.80 -24.50 19.44
C ASP A 45 15.48 -25.85 19.70
N THR A 46 16.77 -25.80 20.03
CA THR A 46 17.59 -26.97 20.37
C THR A 46 17.11 -27.66 21.64
N CYS A 47 16.50 -26.91 22.56
CA CYS A 47 16.09 -27.40 23.87
C CYS A 47 14.61 -27.82 23.92
N ARG A 48 13.84 -27.58 22.85
CA ARG A 48 12.39 -27.78 22.80
C ARG A 48 11.65 -27.06 23.94
N ALA A 49 12.18 -25.92 24.36
CA ALA A 49 11.63 -25.13 25.45
C ALA A 49 10.46 -24.23 25.01
N GLY A 50 10.27 -24.05 23.69
CA GLY A 50 9.25 -23.17 23.12
C GLY A 50 9.53 -21.67 23.27
N LEU A 51 10.74 -21.31 23.69
CA LEU A 51 11.18 -19.93 23.93
C LEU A 51 12.66 -19.75 23.60
N GLU A 52 13.08 -18.49 23.46
CA GLU A 52 14.48 -18.16 23.21
C GLU A 52 15.33 -18.44 24.46
N THR A 53 16.25 -19.40 24.33
CA THR A 53 17.23 -19.75 25.37
C THR A 53 18.65 -19.40 24.92
N LEU A 54 19.61 -19.34 25.85
CA LEU A 54 21.02 -19.07 25.58
C LEU A 54 21.68 -20.01 24.55
N VAL A 55 21.12 -21.21 24.38
CA VAL A 55 21.62 -22.23 23.43
C VAL A 55 20.88 -22.17 22.09
N SER A 56 19.76 -21.43 22.03
CA SER A 56 18.97 -21.33 20.80
C SER A 56 19.76 -20.61 19.71
N THR A 57 19.65 -21.11 18.48
CA THR A 57 20.37 -20.55 17.33
C THR A 57 19.40 -20.01 16.28
N TYR A 58 19.73 -18.89 15.65
CA TYR A 58 18.90 -18.30 14.62
C TYR A 58 19.15 -18.95 13.26
N ILE A 59 18.08 -19.37 12.60
CA ILE A 59 18.18 -19.93 11.24
C ILE A 59 18.09 -18.77 10.23
N LYS A 60 19.13 -18.60 9.43
CA LYS A 60 19.24 -17.50 8.45
C LYS A 60 18.68 -17.96 7.10
N GLY A 61 17.66 -17.26 6.58
CA GLY A 61 17.11 -17.52 5.24
C GLY A 61 15.88 -18.44 5.20
N GLU A 62 15.31 -18.78 6.35
CA GLU A 62 14.00 -19.46 6.41
C GLU A 62 12.90 -18.56 5.83
N ARG A 63 12.04 -19.14 5.01
CA ARG A 63 10.87 -18.45 4.46
C ARG A 63 9.75 -18.49 5.50
N LEU A 64 9.52 -17.38 6.19
CA LEU A 64 8.25 -17.14 6.86
C LEU A 64 7.21 -16.89 5.76
N PHE A 65 6.21 -17.76 5.68
CA PHE A 65 5.09 -17.58 4.76
C PHE A 65 4.32 -16.31 5.18
N PRO A 66 4.15 -15.32 4.29
CA PRO A 66 3.36 -14.12 4.57
C PRO A 66 1.86 -14.41 4.57
#